data_AF-A0A2R6IUD8-F1
#
_entry.id   AF-A0A2R6IUD8-F1
#
_cell.length_a   1.000
_cell.length_b   1.000
_cell.length_c   1.000
_cell.angle_alpha   90.00
_cell.angle_beta   90.00
_cell.angle_gamma   90.00
#
_symmetry.space_group_name_H-M   'P 1'
#
loop_
_entity.id
_entity.type
_entity.pdbx_description
1 polymer ?
#
loop_
_entity_poly.entity_id
_entity_poly.type
_entity_poly.pdbx_seq_one_letter_code
_entity_poly.pdbx_strand_id
1 'polypeptide(L)' 'TGYPHHKVRYSLRVLEEENLIEPSSQGAITTEDTGEFVDDLDGKIDHIIEKLEGMKIEDAAEIET' A
#
# COMPACT_ATOMS: atom_id res chain seq x y z
N THR A 1 -0.57 18.66 -8.01
CA THR A 1 -0.70 17.40 -7.25
C THR A 1 -1.82 17.44 -6.20
N GLY A 2 -2.33 18.60 -5.74
CA GLY A 2 -3.52 18.66 -4.86
C GLY A 2 -3.28 18.23 -3.39
N TYR A 3 -2.27 17.41 -3.14
CA TYR A 3 -1.88 16.99 -1.80
C TYR A 3 -1.11 18.10 -1.06
N PRO A 4 -1.31 18.25 0.26
CA PRO A 4 -0.52 19.16 1.07
C PRO A 4 0.98 18.78 1.05
N HIS A 5 1.85 19.74 0.75
CA HIS A 5 3.29 19.52 0.62
C HIS A 5 3.93 18.84 1.83
N HIS A 6 3.50 19.19 3.04
CA HIS A 6 4.03 18.60 4.26
C HIS A 6 3.69 17.11 4.40
N LYS A 7 2.54 16.66 3.87
CA LYS A 7 2.19 15.23 3.85
C LYS A 7 3.06 14.45 2.88
N VAL A 8 3.26 14.99 1.67
CA VAL A 8 4.16 14.37 0.68
C VAL A 8 5.57 14.25 1.25
N ARG A 9 6.08 15.33 1.86
CA ARG A 9 7.40 15.33 2.50
C ARG A 9 7.49 14.28 3.63
N TYR A 10 6.47 14.20 4.48
CA TYR A 10 6.44 13.22 5.56
C TYR A 10 6.44 11.78 5.02
N SER A 11 5.63 11.49 4.01
CA SER A 11 5.61 10.17 3.36
C SER A 11 6.98 9.78 2.78
N LEU A 12 7.65 10.70 2.07
CA LEU A 12 9.00 10.42 1.53
C LEU A 12 10.03 10.18 2.64
N ARG A 13 9.93 10.93 3.74
CA ARG A 13 10.83 10.74 4.88
C ARG A 13 10.65 9.39 5.56
N VAL A 14 9.42 8.91 5.69
CA VAL A 14 9.15 7.56 6.22
C VAL A 14 9.76 6.50 5.31
N LEU A 15 9.60 6.63 3.99
CA LEU A 15 10.21 5.68 3.04
C LEU A 15 11.74 5.69 3.11
N GLU A 16 12.35 6.85 3.34
CA GLU A 16 13.80 6.98 3.53
C GLU A 16 14.25 6.40 4.89
N GLU A 17 13.51 6.63 5.98
CA GLU A 17 13.79 6.09 7.32
C GLU A 17 13.70 4.56 7.37
N GLU A 18 12.83 3.96 6.55
CA GLU A 18 12.69 2.51 6.39
C GLU A 18 13.65 1.91 5.33
N ASN A 19 14.61 2.71 4.83
CA ASN A 19 15.57 2.30 3.80
C ASN A 19 14.94 1.83 2.48
N LEU A 20 13.73 2.30 2.15
CA LEU A 20 13.03 1.91 0.92
C LEU A 20 13.34 2.85 -0.25
N ILE A 21 13.80 4.07 0.02
CA ILE A 21 14.28 5.00 -0.99
C ILE A 21 15.50 5.76 -0.47
N GLU A 22 16.30 6.31 -1.39
CA GLU A 22 17.39 7.23 -1.07
C GLU A 22 17.29 8.51 -1.92
N PRO A 23 17.73 9.67 -1.40
CA PRO A 23 17.73 10.92 -2.13
C PRO A 23 18.67 10.87 -3.34
N SER A 24 18.23 11.44 -4.46
CA SER A 24 19.02 11.50 -5.69
C SER A 24 18.96 12.88 -6.33
N SER A 25 19.83 13.15 -7.31
CA SER A 25 19.83 14.41 -8.06
C SER A 25 18.53 14.66 -8.86
N GLN A 26 17.75 13.60 -9.11
CA GLN A 26 16.46 13.66 -9.80
C GLN A 26 15.26 13.53 -8.84
N GLY A 27 15.50 13.50 -7.52
CA GLY A 27 14.47 13.32 -6.50
C GLY A 27 14.84 12.19 -5.54
N ALA A 28 14.38 10.98 -5.84
CA ALA A 28 14.68 9.78 -5.07
C ALA A 28 14.82 8.57 -6.00
N ILE A 29 15.57 7.57 -5.57
CA ILE A 29 15.63 6.25 -6.21
C ILE A 29 15.33 5.17 -5.16
N THR A 30 14.89 4.01 -5.61
CA THR A 30 14.64 2.85 -4.75
C THR A 30 15.94 2.19 -4.34
N THR A 31 15.95 1.59 -3.17
CA THR A 31 17.06 0.76 -2.69
C THR A 31 16.89 -0.69 -3.13
N GLU A 32 17.80 -1.56 -2.70
CA GLU A 32 17.69 -3.01 -2.91
C GLU A 32 16.56 -3.66 -2.08
N ASP A 33 16.23 -3.08 -0.92
CA ASP A 33 15.20 -3.58 0.00
C ASP A 33 13.78 -3.31 -0.49
N THR A 34 13.59 -2.35 -1.40
CA THR A 34 12.27 -1.96 -1.91
C THR A 34 11.54 -3.11 -2.58
N GLY A 35 12.26 -3.99 -3.29
CA GLY A 35 11.67 -5.12 -3.99
C GLY A 35 10.97 -6.08 -3.03
N GLU A 36 11.70 -6.54 -2.01
CA GLU A 36 11.16 -7.45 -0.97
C GLU A 36 9.98 -6.80 -0.23
N PHE A 37 10.08 -5.52 0.10
CA PHE A 37 8.97 -4.80 0.76
C PHE A 37 7.69 -4.78 -0.08
N VAL A 38 7.81 -4.58 -1.41
CA VAL A 38 6.66 -4.55 -2.32
C VAL A 38 6.04 -5.95 -2.44
N ASP A 39 6.86 -7.00 -2.57
CA ASP A 39 6.37 -8.38 -2.61
C ASP A 39 5.60 -8.75 -1.33
N ASP A 40 6.13 -8.35 -0.17
CA ASP A 40 5.47 -8.49 1.13
C ASP A 40 4.16 -7.70 1.24
N LEU A 41 4.13 -6.50 0.67
CA LEU A 41 2.95 -5.64 0.66
C LEU A 41 1.85 -6.24 -0.20
N ASP A 42 2.18 -6.76 -1.37
CA ASP A 42 1.23 -7.43 -2.28
C ASP A 42 0.59 -8.63 -1.58
N GLY A 43 1.38 -9.49 -0.93
CA GLY A 43 0.85 -10.61 -0.15
C GLY A 43 -0.08 -10.19 0.99
N LYS A 44 0.23 -9.07 1.68
CA LYS A 44 -0.66 -8.52 2.72
C LYS A 44 -1.95 -7.98 2.14
N ILE A 45 -1.91 -7.33 0.98
CA ILE A 45 -3.09 -6.81 0.28
C ILE A 45 -3.98 -7.97 -0.17
N ASP A 46 -3.42 -9.01 -0.77
CA ASP A 46 -4.15 -10.20 -1.20
C ASP A 46 -4.90 -10.84 -0.01
N HIS A 47 -4.23 -10.95 1.14
CA HIS A 47 -4.87 -11.48 2.35
C HIS A 47 -5.97 -10.58 2.90
N ILE A 48 -5.84 -9.25 2.78
CA ILE A 48 -6.92 -8.32 3.12
C ILE A 48 -8.10 -8.51 2.17
N ILE A 49 -7.85 -8.65 0.86
CA ILE A 49 -8.88 -8.89 -0.13
C ILE A 49 -9.63 -10.19 0.18
N GLU A 50 -8.92 -11.30 0.38
CA GLU A 50 -9.50 -12.60 0.74
C GLU A 50 -10.41 -12.49 1.97
N LYS A 51 -9.97 -11.79 3.02
CA LYS A 51 -10.77 -11.53 4.22
C LYS A 51 -12.03 -10.73 3.92
N LEU A 52 -11.92 -9.67 3.12
CA LEU A 52 -13.07 -8.87 2.72
C LEU A 52 -14.06 -9.68 1.88
N GLU A 53 -13.57 -10.60 1.04
CA GLU A 53 -14.42 -11.51 0.27
C GLU A 53 -15.17 -12.50 1.14
N GLY A 54 -14.51 -13.11 2.14
CA GLY A 54 -15.16 -13.99 3.11
C GLY A 54 -16.18 -13.28 4.01
N MET A 55 -16.11 -11.95 4.11
CA MET A 55 -17.08 -11.12 4.84
C MET A 55 -18.25 -10.64 3.97
N LYS A 56 -18.22 -10.89 2.65
CA LYS A 56 -19.35 -10.52 1.77
C LYS A 56 -20.58 -11.34 2.20
N ILE A 57 -21.66 -10.62 2.50
CA ILE A 57 -22.97 -11.22 2.66
C ILE A 57 -23.60 -11.25 1.26
N GLU A 58 -23.97 -12.43 0.77
CA GLU A 58 -24.73 -12.57 -0.48
C GLU A 58 -26.20 -12.17 -0.23
N ASP A 59 -26.49 -10.87 -0.16
CA ASP A 59 -27.86 -10.38 -0.04
C ASP A 59 -28.57 -10.36 -1.40
N ALA A 60 -29.18 -11.50 -1.81
CA ALA A 60 -30.33 -11.52 -2.75
C ALA A 60 -31.05 -12.87 -2.93
N ALA A 61 -30.79 -13.92 -2.16
CA ALA A 61 -31.48 -15.21 -2.35
C ALA A 61 -31.95 -15.80 -1.03
N GLU A 62 -32.96 -15.18 -0.38
CA GLU A 62 -33.88 -15.82 0.58
C GLU A 62 -34.82 -14.76 1.22
N ILE A 63 -35.56 -13.99 0.42
CA ILE A 63 -36.79 -13.32 0.89
C ILE A 63 -37.87 -13.41 -0.22
N GLU A 64 -38.11 -14.62 -0.73
CA GLU A 64 -39.35 -14.98 -1.43
C GLU A 64 -39.57 -16.50 -1.27
N THR A 65 -40.11 -16.91 -0.13
CA THR A 65 -40.93 -18.13 0.03
C THR A 65 -41.83 -17.98 1.24
#